data_AF-A0A352S8D6-F1
#
_entry.id   AF-A0A352S8D6-F1
#
_cell.length_a   1.000
_cell.length_b   1.000
_cell.length_c   1.000
_cell.angle_alpha   90.00
_cell.angle_beta   90.00
_cell.angle_gamma   90.00
#
_symmetry.space_group_name_H-M   'P 1'
#
loop_
_entity.id
_entity.type
_entity.pdbx_description
1 polymer ?
#
loop_
_entity_poly.entity_id
_entity_poly.type
_entity_poly.pdbx_seq_one_letter_code
_entity_poly.pdbx_strand_id
1 'polypeptide(L)' 'MIDHTGVNVSDFSRSLDFYAAALGAIGIVKIMEIPASVTGHTDVAGFGPPGKPEFWLISGAPNK' A
#
# COMPACT_ATOMS: atom_id res chain seq x y z
N MET A 1 1.86 20.12 -4.52
CA MET A 1 0.96 19.24 -3.75
C MET A 1 1.23 17.82 -4.19
N ILE A 2 1.38 16.87 -3.28
CA ILE A 2 1.58 15.45 -3.62
C ILE A 2 0.19 14.82 -3.73
N ASP A 3 -0.12 14.18 -4.85
CA ASP A 3 -1.40 13.49 -5.06
C ASP A 3 -1.42 12.11 -4.38
N HIS A 4 -0.35 11.34 -4.56
CA HIS A 4 -0.09 10.08 -3.90
C HIS A 4 1.41 9.77 -3.89
N THR A 5 1.82 8.79 -3.09
CA THR A 5 3.17 8.23 -3.08
C THR A 5 3.12 6.73 -2.79
N GLY A 6 4.25 6.04 -2.90
CA GLY A 6 4.31 4.61 -2.61
C GLY A 6 5.72 4.13 -2.33
N VAL A 7 5.80 2.94 -1.74
CA VAL A 7 7.06 2.27 -1.37
C VAL A 7 7.06 0.82 -1.83
N ASN A 8 8.20 0.36 -2.32
CA ASN A 8 8.44 -1.05 -2.57
C ASN A 8 8.76 -1.77 -1.25
N VAL A 9 8.08 -2.89 -0.98
CA VAL A 9 8.24 -3.68 0.24
C VAL A 9 8.55 -5.14 -0.08
N SER A 10 9.56 -5.70 0.60
CA SER A 10 10.06 -7.06 0.34
C SER A 10 9.21 -8.16 0.94
N ASP A 11 8.44 -7.87 1.98
CA ASP A 11 7.50 -8.79 2.63
C ASP A 11 6.14 -8.11 2.68
N PHE A 12 5.31 -8.39 1.68
CA PHE A 12 4.04 -7.68 1.49
C PHE A 12 3.08 -7.90 2.65
N SER A 13 2.92 -9.14 3.13
CA SER A 13 2.02 -9.46 4.25
C SER A 13 2.46 -8.77 5.53
N ARG A 14 3.75 -8.85 5.88
CA ARG A 14 4.27 -8.18 7.07
C ARG A 14 4.16 -6.66 6.98
N SER A 15 4.38 -6.10 5.80
CA SER A 15 4.23 -4.66 5.57
C SER A 15 2.77 -4.22 5.64
N LEU A 16 1.82 -5.02 5.15
CA LEU A 16 0.39 -4.73 5.33
C LEU A 16 0.03 -4.57 6.80
N ASP A 17 0.44 -5.51 7.66
CA ASP A 17 0.15 -5.46 9.09
C ASP A 17 0.76 -4.22 9.75
N PHE A 18 2.03 -3.94 9.42
CA PHE A 18 2.74 -2.77 9.94
C PHE A 18 2.06 -1.46 9.55
N TYR A 19 1.80 -1.25 8.25
CA TYR A 19 1.23 0.00 7.76
C TYR A 19 -0.24 0.14 8.14
N ALA A 20 -1.01 -0.94 8.25
CA ALA A 20 -2.35 -0.89 8.80
C ALA A 20 -2.37 -0.39 10.25
N ALA A 21 -1.45 -0.85 11.10
CA ALA A 21 -1.32 -0.36 12.47
C ALA A 21 -0.83 1.10 12.52
N ALA A 22 0.23 1.43 11.78
CA ALA A 22 0.87 2.75 11.82
C ALA A 22 -0.03 3.85 11.23
N LEU A 23 -0.61 3.62 10.05
CA LEU A 23 -1.50 4.57 9.38
C LEU A 23 -2.87 4.60 10.07
N GLY A 24 -3.33 3.46 10.60
CA GLY A 24 -4.57 3.37 11.37
C GLY A 24 -4.55 4.27 12.61
N ALA A 25 -3.39 4.45 13.25
CA ALA A 25 -3.22 5.35 14.39
C ALA A 25 -3.53 6.83 14.07
N ILE A 26 -3.49 7.22 12.79
CA ILE A 26 -3.84 8.56 12.31
C ILE A 26 -5.11 8.57 11.43
N GLY A 27 -5.89 7.48 11.45
CA GLY A 27 -7.17 7.39 10.73
C GLY A 27 -7.06 7.07 9.24
N ILE A 28 -5.88 6.69 8.75
CA ILE A 28 -5.68 6.23 7.37
C ILE A 28 -5.80 4.71 7.34
N VAL A 29 -6.64 4.17 6.48
CA VAL A 29 -6.94 2.73 6.42
C VAL A 29 -6.63 2.15 5.04
N LYS A 30 -6.46 0.82 4.97
CA LYS A 30 -6.38 0.10 3.70
C LYS A 30 -7.75 0.13 3.04
N ILE A 31 -7.84 0.75 1.87
CA ILE A 31 -9.10 0.89 1.12
C ILE A 31 -9.07 0.13 -0.21
N MET A 32 -7.91 -0.37 -0.61
CA MET A 32 -7.74 -1.10 -1.85
C MET A 32 -6.64 -2.14 -1.71
N GLU A 33 -6.85 -3.30 -2.33
CA GLU A 33 -5.83 -4.34 -2.52
C GLU A 33 -6.07 -4.96 -3.89
N ILE A 34 -5.03 -4.98 -4.73
CA ILE A 34 -5.10 -5.49 -6.09
C ILE A 34 -4.02 -6.57 -6.22
N PRO A 35 -4.42 -7.83 -6.47
CA PRO A 35 -3.47 -8.93 -6.55
C PRO A 35 -2.65 -8.87 -7.84
N ALA A 36 -1.49 -9.51 -7.83
CA ALA A 36 -0.59 -9.63 -8.98
C ALA A 36 -1.29 -10.20 -10.24
N SER A 37 -2.28 -11.06 -10.07
CA SER A 37 -3.09 -11.62 -11.16
C SER A 37 -3.90 -10.56 -11.91
N VAL A 38 -4.23 -9.44 -11.26
CA VAL A 38 -4.96 -8.31 -11.86
C VAL A 38 -4.00 -7.22 -12.32
N THR A 39 -2.92 -6.95 -11.58
CA THR A 39 -1.92 -5.95 -11.98
C THR A 39 -1.00 -6.43 -13.11
N GLY A 40 -0.89 -7.75 -13.30
CA GLY A 40 0.03 -8.39 -14.25
C GLY A 40 1.48 -8.52 -13.75
N HIS A 41 1.79 -8.02 -12.56
CA HIS A 41 3.17 -7.95 -12.07
C HIS A 41 3.32 -8.31 -10.59
N THR A 42 2.66 -7.56 -9.70
CA THR A 42 2.88 -7.68 -8.26
C THR A 42 1.66 -7.26 -7.46
N ASP A 43 1.57 -7.71 -6.22
CA ASP A 43 0.51 -7.29 -5.32
C ASP A 43 0.71 -5.83 -4.90
N VAL A 44 -0.37 -5.06 -4.89
CA VAL A 44 -0.37 -3.67 -4.43
C VAL A 44 -1.51 -3.42 -3.46
N ALA A 45 -1.27 -2.56 -2.47
CA ALA A 45 -2.29 -2.13 -1.52
C ALA A 45 -2.29 -0.61 -1.37
N GLY A 46 -3.48 -0.03 -1.42
CA GLY A 46 -3.71 1.41 -1.31
C GLY A 46 -4.30 1.76 0.05
N PHE A 47 -3.66 2.72 0.71
CA PHE A 47 -4.10 3.34 1.96
C PHE A 47 -4.53 4.78 1.71
N GLY A 48 -5.58 5.23 2.38
CA GLY A 48 -6.06 6.60 2.22
C GLY A 48 -7.42 6.85 2.88
N PRO A 49 -7.97 8.05 2.73
CA PRO A 49 -9.36 8.32 3.05
C PRO A 49 -10.31 7.49 2.17
N PRO A 50 -11.58 7.33 2.58
CA PRO A 50 -12.57 6.57 1.81
C PRO A 50 -12.62 7.00 0.34
N GLY A 51 -12.44 6.04 -0.57
CA GLY A 51 -12.55 6.25 -2.02
C GLY A 51 -11.34 6.89 -2.70
N LYS A 52 -10.28 7.26 -1.97
CA LYS A 52 -9.07 7.86 -2.56
C LYS A 52 -7.79 7.28 -1.95
N PRO A 53 -7.16 6.27 -2.59
CA PRO A 53 -5.88 5.74 -2.12
C PRO A 53 -4.76 6.74 -2.43
N GLU A 54 -3.99 7.12 -1.41
CA GLU A 54 -2.93 8.14 -1.48
C GLU A 54 -1.54 7.58 -1.11
N PHE A 55 -1.47 6.46 -0.39
CA PHE A 55 -0.23 5.79 -0.05
C PHE A 55 -0.26 4.33 -0.49
N TRP A 56 0.72 3.92 -1.31
CA TRP A 56 0.75 2.61 -1.94
C TRP A 56 1.88 1.73 -1.41
N LEU A 57 1.56 0.49 -1.07
CA LEU A 57 2.53 -0.59 -0.93
C LEU A 57 2.60 -1.36 -2.23
N ILE A 58 3.82 -1.53 -2.75
CA ILE A 58 4.10 -2.35 -3.93
C ILE A 58 4.99 -3.51 -3.50
N SER A 59 4.54 -4.75 -3.66
CA SER A 59 5.39 -5.90 -3.36
C SER A 59 6.58 -5.93 -4.33
N GLY A 60 7.80 -6.02 -3.80
CA GLY A 60 9.01 -5.95 -4.60
C GLY A 60 10.29 -5.69 -3.80
N ALA A 61 11.39 -5.43 -4.50
CA ALA A 61 12.65 -5.09 -3.86
C ALA A 61 12.67 -3.60 -3.45
N PRO A 62 12.89 -3.25 -2.17
CA PRO A 62 13.03 -1.87 -1.73
C PRO A 62 14.19 -1.15 -2.42
N ASN A 63 14.08 0.18 -2.58
CA ASN A 63 15.12 1.07 -3.12
C ASN A 63 15.63 0.68 -4.53
N LYS A 64 14.73 0.20 -5.38
CA LYS A 64 14.98 0.01 -6.81
C LYS A 64 14.30 1.07 -7.65
#